data_AF-A0A6A2RUP6-F1
#
_entry.id   AF-A0A6A2RUP6-F1
#
_cell.length_a   1.000
_cell.length_b   1.000
_cell.length_c   1.000
_cell.angle_alpha   90.00
_cell.angle_beta   90.00
_cell.angle_gamma   90.00
#
_symmetry.space_group_name_H-M   'P 1'
#
loop_
_entity.id
_entity.type
_entity.pdbx_description
1 polymer ?
#
loop_
_entity_poly.entity_id
_entity_poly.type
_entity_poly.pdbx_seq_one_letter_code
_entity_poly.pdbx_strand_id
1 'polypeptide(L)'
;MPYLKKAKKQHNPSNNRIERQKIYNTDRWHKLRASKLMQSPLCEVCLSKGVITPAFHAHHIDSFMNYKGMKRKEVAYNPDNLMSICEQCHSLLHNNNVIPKVGL
;
A
#
# COMPACT_ATOMS: atom_id res chain seq x y z
N MET A 1 41.06 8.16 12.12
CA MET A 1 40.21 9.36 11.98
C MET A 1 39.11 9.32 13.04
N PRO A 2 38.94 10.34 13.88
CA PRO A 2 37.87 10.35 14.88
C PRO A 2 36.50 10.48 14.20
N TYR A 3 35.55 9.63 14.59
CA TYR A 3 34.18 9.66 14.08
C TYR A 3 33.39 10.78 14.75
N LEU A 4 33.10 11.86 14.01
CA LEU A 4 32.22 12.93 14.46
C LEU A 4 30.76 12.44 14.42
N LYS A 5 30.12 12.31 15.59
CA LYS A 5 28.68 12.02 15.67
C LYS A 5 27.90 13.14 14.98
N LYS A 6 27.26 12.81 13.85
CA LYS A 6 26.35 13.73 13.16
C LYS A 6 25.17 14.07 14.08
N ALA A 7 24.83 15.35 14.18
CA ALA A 7 23.65 15.81 14.92
C ALA A 7 22.37 15.14 14.37
N LYS A 8 21.54 14.60 15.26
CA LYS A 8 20.25 14.01 14.86
C LYS A 8 19.31 15.13 14.42
N LYS A 9 18.99 15.20 13.13
CA LYS A 9 17.93 16.10 12.62
C LYS A 9 16.57 15.62 13.18
N GLN A 10 15.83 16.54 13.78
CA GLN A 10 14.44 16.29 14.17
C GLN A 10 13.57 16.29 12.91
N HIS A 11 12.90 15.18 12.62
CA HIS A 11 12.00 15.06 11.47
C HIS A 11 10.55 15.03 11.97
N ASN A 12 9.83 16.14 11.85
CA ASN A 12 8.40 16.17 12.13
C ASN A 12 7.65 15.54 10.95
N PRO A 13 6.97 14.38 11.13
CA PRO A 13 6.21 13.77 10.05
C PRO A 13 5.02 14.66 9.68
N SER A 14 4.70 14.72 8.38
CA SER A 14 3.50 15.41 7.92
C SER A 14 2.25 14.78 8.51
N ASN A 15 1.18 15.58 8.68
CA ASN A 15 -0.09 15.08 9.22
C ASN A 15 -0.63 13.89 8.41
N ASN A 16 -0.44 13.92 7.08
CA ASN A 16 -0.82 12.81 6.19
C ASN A 16 -0.08 11.51 6.49
N ARG A 17 1.20 11.58 6.88
CA ARG A 17 1.97 10.39 7.28
C ARG A 17 1.44 9.81 8.59
N ILE A 18 1.13 10.67 9.56
CA ILE A 18 0.57 10.26 10.85
C ILE A 18 -0.77 9.55 10.64
N GLU A 19 -1.67 10.16 9.86
CA GLU A 19 -2.99 9.60 9.56
C GLU A 19 -2.92 8.25 8.82
N ARG A 20 -1.97 8.10 7.88
CA ARG A 20 -1.74 6.84 7.18
C ARG A 20 -1.25 5.74 8.13
N GLN A 21 -0.31 6.07 9.02
CA GLN A 21 0.21 5.13 10.02
C GLN A 21 -0.84 4.66 11.01
N LYS A 22 -1.82 5.51 11.37
CA LYS A 22 -2.96 5.10 12.21
C LYS A 22 -3.79 3.97 11.62
N ILE A 23 -3.82 3.81 10.30
CA ILE A 23 -4.48 2.67 9.63
C ILE A 23 -3.52 1.49 9.57
N TYR A 24 -2.31 1.70 9.05
CA TYR A 24 -1.37 0.60 8.81
C TYR A 24 -0.89 -0.10 10.07
N ASN A 25 -0.85 0.57 11.21
CA ASN A 25 -0.41 -0.02 12.47
C ASN A 25 -1.51 -0.83 13.18
N THR A 26 -2.69 -1.00 12.57
CA THR A 26 -3.82 -1.71 13.20
C THR A 26 -3.80 -3.20 12.88
N ASP A 27 -4.18 -4.04 13.84
CA ASP A 27 -4.36 -5.48 13.60
C ASP A 27 -5.39 -5.77 12.52
N ARG A 28 -6.43 -4.93 12.41
CA ARG A 28 -7.42 -5.01 11.36
C ARG A 28 -6.78 -4.92 9.98
N TRP A 29 -5.86 -3.97 9.79
CA TRP A 29 -5.12 -3.84 8.54
C TRP A 29 -4.20 -5.05 8.31
N HIS A 30 -3.45 -5.48 9.31
CA HIS A 30 -2.55 -6.63 9.17
C HIS A 30 -3.28 -7.91 8.77
N LYS A 31 -4.43 -8.19 9.41
CA LYS A 31 -5.29 -9.34 9.07
C LYS A 31 -5.86 -9.24 7.66
N LEU A 32 -6.36 -8.07 7.28
CA LEU A 32 -6.88 -7.82 5.94
C LEU A 32 -5.81 -8.01 4.86
N ARG A 33 -4.63 -7.43 5.07
CA ARG A 33 -3.47 -7.56 4.18
C ARG A 33 -3.06 -9.03 4.02
N ALA A 34 -2.95 -9.77 5.12
CA ALA A 34 -2.60 -11.19 5.08
C ALA A 34 -3.66 -12.00 4.32
N SER A 35 -4.94 -11.78 4.61
CA SER A 35 -6.05 -12.46 3.93
C SER A 35 -6.06 -12.18 2.42
N LYS A 36 -5.86 -10.93 2.00
CA LYS A 36 -5.79 -10.57 0.57
C LYS A 36 -4.63 -11.27 -0.15
N LEU A 37 -3.44 -11.30 0.46
CA LEU A 37 -2.28 -11.98 -0.13
C LEU A 37 -2.44 -13.52 -0.15
N MET A 38 -3.15 -14.09 0.81
CA MET A 38 -3.47 -15.53 0.79
C MET A 38 -4.49 -15.89 -0.31
N GLN A 39 -5.51 -15.06 -0.50
CA GLN A 39 -6.54 -15.26 -1.53
C GLN A 39 -6.02 -14.99 -2.94
N SER A 40 -5.14 -14.01 -3.09
CA SER A 40 -4.56 -13.60 -4.37
C SER A 40 -3.04 -13.53 -4.23
N PRO A 41 -2.33 -14.68 -4.30
CA PRO A 41 -0.88 -14.75 -4.07
C PRO A 41 -0.03 -14.26 -5.25
N LEU A 42 -0.65 -14.00 -6.40
CA LEU A 42 0.01 -13.48 -7.59
C LEU A 42 -0.24 -11.98 -7.77
N CYS A 43 0.69 -11.31 -8.42
CA CYS A 43 0.55 -9.92 -8.82
C CYS A 43 -0.55 -9.79 -9.88
N GLU A 44 -1.67 -9.16 -9.51
CA GLU A 44 -2.84 -9.00 -10.38
C GLU A 44 -2.51 -8.19 -11.65
N VAL A 45 -1.56 -7.24 -11.55
CA VAL A 45 -1.09 -6.43 -12.68
C VAL A 45 -0.22 -7.22 -13.65
N CYS A 46 0.59 -8.15 -13.14
CA CYS A 46 1.38 -9.03 -14.00
C CYS A 46 0.50 -10.11 -14.61
N LEU A 47 -0.43 -10.65 -13.83
CA LEU A 47 -1.34 -11.71 -14.25
C LEU A 47 -2.24 -11.24 -15.41
N SER A 48 -2.73 -9.99 -15.38
CA SER A 48 -3.49 -9.41 -16.50
C SER A 48 -2.69 -9.25 -17.79
N LYS A 49 -1.36 -9.32 -17.71
CA LYS A 49 -0.44 -9.33 -18.86
C LYS A 49 0.05 -10.73 -19.23
N GLY A 50 -0.52 -11.78 -18.61
CA GLY A 50 -0.09 -13.17 -18.78
C GLY A 50 1.24 -13.51 -18.09
N VAL A 51 1.73 -12.67 -17.18
CA VAL A 51 2.99 -12.88 -16.46
C VAL A 51 2.70 -13.37 -15.05
N ILE A 52 3.23 -14.55 -14.70
CA ILE A 52 3.11 -15.10 -13.35
C ILE A 52 4.21 -14.49 -12.48
N THR A 53 3.83 -13.71 -11.47
CA THR A 53 4.77 -13.10 -10.52
C THR A 53 4.14 -13.13 -9.13
N PRO A 54 4.87 -13.54 -8.08
CA PRO A 54 4.34 -13.51 -6.72
C PRO A 54 4.03 -12.08 -6.26
N ALA A 55 2.94 -11.92 -5.52
CA ALA A 55 2.60 -10.68 -4.85
C ALA A 55 3.26 -10.61 -3.47
N PHE A 56 3.78 -9.43 -3.12
CA PHE A 56 4.37 -9.16 -1.81
C PHE A 56 3.65 -8.05 -1.07
N HIS A 57 2.87 -7.23 -1.79
CA HIS A 57 2.19 -6.06 -1.26
C HIS A 57 0.70 -6.08 -1.59
N ALA A 58 -0.12 -5.64 -0.63
CA ALA A 58 -1.49 -5.25 -0.89
C ALA A 58 -1.52 -3.73 -1.08
N HIS A 59 -1.95 -3.29 -2.26
CA HIS A 59 -2.06 -1.89 -2.63
C HIS A 59 -3.52 -1.45 -2.65
N HIS A 60 -3.79 -0.25 -2.15
CA HIS A 60 -5.11 0.37 -2.25
C HIS A 60 -5.34 0.89 -3.67
N ILE A 61 -6.36 0.39 -4.37
CA ILE A 61 -6.72 0.82 -5.74
C ILE A 61 -7.11 2.30 -5.72
N ASP A 62 -7.97 2.69 -4.77
CA ASP A 62 -8.24 4.06 -4.42
C ASP A 62 -7.65 4.38 -3.04
N SER A 63 -6.80 5.41 -3.02
CA SER A 63 -6.12 5.86 -1.82
C SER A 63 -7.14 6.36 -0.79
N PHE A 64 -7.21 5.68 0.36
CA PHE A 64 -8.07 6.11 1.47
C PHE A 64 -7.75 7.52 1.99
N MET A 65 -6.57 8.06 1.68
CA MET A 65 -6.19 9.44 2.02
C MET A 65 -7.00 10.50 1.25
N ASN A 66 -7.67 10.12 0.16
CA ASN A 66 -8.61 10.95 -0.59
C ASN A 66 -9.88 11.27 0.23
N TYR A 67 -10.15 10.49 1.29
CA TYR A 67 -11.35 10.59 2.11
C TYR A 67 -11.04 11.11 3.52
N LYS A 68 -12.10 11.54 4.23
CA LYS A 68 -12.04 12.02 5.62
C LYS A 68 -13.07 11.28 6.49
N GLY A 69 -12.91 11.39 7.80
CA GLY A 69 -13.88 10.85 8.79
C GLY A 69 -14.09 9.34 8.67
N MET A 70 -15.35 8.90 8.83
CA MET A 70 -15.72 7.49 8.77
C MET A 70 -15.45 6.88 7.39
N LYS A 71 -15.66 7.65 6.32
CA LYS A 71 -15.45 7.19 4.94
C LYS A 71 -14.02 6.75 4.67
N ARG A 72 -13.04 7.43 5.29
CA ARG A 72 -11.62 7.02 5.23
C ARG A 72 -11.41 5.60 5.73
N LYS A 73 -12.03 5.24 6.87
CA LYS A 73 -11.90 3.90 7.44
C LYS A 73 -12.61 2.86 6.58
N GLU A 74 -13.79 3.18 6.07
CA GLU A 74 -14.52 2.29 5.14
C GLU A 74 -13.66 1.95 3.92
N VAL A 75 -13.08 2.94 3.25
CA VAL A 75 -12.24 2.74 2.06
C VAL A 75 -10.93 2.04 2.41
N ALA A 76 -10.32 2.36 3.57
CA ALA A 76 -9.07 1.76 4.01
C ALA A 76 -9.19 0.25 4.31
N TYR A 77 -10.34 -0.19 4.83
CA TYR A 77 -10.59 -1.58 5.23
C TYR A 77 -11.50 -2.34 4.26
N ASN A 78 -11.79 -1.78 3.08
CA ASN A 78 -12.56 -2.47 2.04
C ASN A 78 -11.66 -3.49 1.33
N PRO A 79 -11.96 -4.81 1.39
CA PRO A 79 -11.18 -5.83 0.68
C PRO A 79 -11.20 -5.65 -0.84
N ASP A 80 -12.30 -5.16 -1.41
CA ASP A 80 -12.44 -4.96 -2.87
C ASP A 80 -11.63 -3.76 -3.36
N ASN A 81 -11.20 -2.89 -2.44
CA ASN A 81 -10.30 -1.78 -2.73
C ASN A 81 -8.82 -2.18 -2.65
N LEU A 82 -8.50 -3.47 -2.50
CA LEU A 82 -7.13 -3.97 -2.42
C LEU A 82 -6.77 -4.83 -3.63
N MET A 83 -5.57 -4.59 -4.15
CA MET A 83 -4.95 -5.41 -5.17
C MET A 83 -3.63 -6.00 -4.67
N SER A 84 -3.42 -7.28 -4.94
CA SER A 84 -2.16 -7.97 -4.66
C SER A 84 -1.16 -7.69 -5.78
N ILE A 85 0.02 -7.15 -5.45
CA ILE A 85 1.04 -6.76 -6.45
C ILE A 85 2.47 -7.06 -6.00
N CYS A 86 3.37 -7.18 -6.98
CA CYS A 86 4.80 -7.31 -6.74
C CYS A 86 5.45 -5.94 -6.40
N GLU A 87 6.68 -5.96 -5.88
CA GLU A 87 7.46 -4.75 -5.52
C GLU A 87 7.60 -3.77 -6.68
N GLN A 88 7.88 -4.29 -7.88
CA GLN A 88 8.08 -3.47 -9.07
C GLN A 88 6.80 -2.73 -9.46
N CYS A 89 5.66 -3.44 -9.52
CA CYS A 89 4.37 -2.82 -9.80
C CYS A 89 3.98 -1.83 -8.69
N HIS A 90 4.23 -2.16 -7.43
CA HIS A 90 3.96 -1.26 -6.31
C HIS A 90 4.72 0.05 -6.42
N SER A 91 6.02 -0.01 -6.73
CA SER A 91 6.85 1.18 -6.95
C SER A 91 6.37 2.01 -8.14
N LEU A 92 5.99 1.37 -9.25
CA LEU A 92 5.46 2.06 -10.43
C LEU A 92 4.15 2.80 -10.14
N LEU A 93 3.25 2.22 -9.36
CA LEU A 93 1.97 2.85 -8.99
C LEU A 93 2.18 4.11 -8.16
N HIS A 94 3.06 4.08 -7.16
CA HIS A 94 3.35 5.26 -6.33
C HIS A 94 4.11 6.36 -7.09
N ASN A 95 4.94 6.00 -8.07
CA ASN A 95 5.75 6.96 -8.81
C ASN A 95 5.02 7.60 -9.99
N ASN A 96 4.23 6.81 -10.73
CA ASN A 96 3.65 7.26 -12.00
C ASN A 96 2.14 7.50 -11.94
N ASN A 97 1.45 7.15 -10.84
CA ASN A 97 0.00 7.31 -10.66
C ASN A 97 -0.84 6.64 -11.77
N VAL A 98 -0.29 5.65 -12.47
CA VAL A 98 -0.96 4.93 -13.56
C VAL A 98 -1.71 3.75 -12.98
N ILE A 99 -3.04 3.80 -12.92
CA ILE A 99 -3.86 2.63 -12.57
C ILE A 99 -3.85 1.67 -13.78
N PRO A 100 -3.23 0.48 -13.70
CA PRO A 100 -3.35 -0.51 -14.77
C PRO A 100 -4.80 -0.97 -14.78
N LYS A 101 -5.47 -0.80 -15.93
CA LYS A 101 -6.80 -1.36 -16.17
C LYS A 101 -6.69 -2.88 -16.03
N VAL A 102 -7.12 -3.42 -14.89
CA VAL A 102 -7.34 -4.86 -14.73
C VAL A 102 -8.63 -5.14 -15.48
N GLY A 103 -8.52 -5.71 -16.68
CA GLY A 103 -9.68 -6.11 -17.45
C GLY A 103 -10.46 -7.20 -16.72
N LEU A 104 -11.76 -6.97 -16.55
CA LEU A 104 -12.77 -8.02 -16.38
C LEU A 104 -13.19 -8.51 -17.76
#